data_AF-A0A6G3X804-F1
#
_entry.id   AF-A0A6G3X804-F1
#
_cell.length_a   1.000
_cell.length_b   1.000
_cell.length_c   1.000
_cell.angle_alpha   90.00
_cell.angle_beta   90.00
_cell.angle_gamma   90.00
#
_symmetry.space_group_name_H-M   'P 1'
#
loop_
_entity.id
_entity.type
_entity.pdbx_description
1 polymer ?
#
loop_
_entity_poly.entity_id
_entity_poly.type
_entity_poly.pdbx_seq_one_letter_code
_entity_poly.pdbx_strand_id
1 'polypeptide(L)' 'MGTSEELRRIVMTPAARRALAAAGRLFYDRGIHAVGVDLIAAEAGVTKKTLYDRFGSKE' A
#
# COMPACT_ATOMS: atom_id res chain seq x y z
N MET A 1 3.47 9.23 -32.56
CA MET A 1 2.20 9.39 -31.82
C MET A 1 1.81 8.01 -31.29
N GLY A 2 2.51 7.54 -30.27
CA GLY A 2 2.44 6.16 -29.78
C GLY A 2 2.14 6.16 -28.28
N THR A 3 1.05 5.49 -27.94
CA THR A 3 0.94 4.63 -26.74
C THR A 3 1.40 5.26 -25.42
N SER A 4 0.60 6.18 -24.86
CA SER A 4 0.47 6.28 -23.40
C SER A 4 -0.38 5.10 -22.93
N GLU A 5 0.25 3.94 -23.04
CA GLU A 5 -0.18 2.64 -22.59
C GLU A 5 -0.61 2.75 -21.12
N GLU A 6 -1.90 2.50 -20.90
CA GLU A 6 -2.36 1.76 -19.73
C GLU A 6 -1.84 2.28 -18.40
N LEU A 7 -2.44 3.37 -17.91
CA LEU A 7 -2.64 3.50 -16.46
C LEU A 7 -3.47 2.27 -16.04
N ARG A 8 -2.77 1.15 -15.80
CA ARG A 8 -3.33 -0.07 -15.23
C ARG A 8 -4.16 0.41 -14.08
N ARG A 9 -5.50 0.38 -14.24
CA ARG A 9 -6.40 0.60 -13.11
C ARG A 9 -6.00 -0.48 -12.14
N ILE A 10 -5.18 -0.12 -11.16
CA ILE A 10 -4.74 -1.10 -10.17
C ILE A 10 -6.03 -1.48 -9.47
N VAL A 11 -6.54 -2.67 -9.77
CA VAL A 11 -7.77 -3.18 -9.16
C VAL A 11 -7.40 -3.41 -7.70
N MET A 12 -7.61 -2.37 -6.90
CA MET A 12 -7.33 -2.37 -5.48
C MET A 12 -8.28 -3.34 -4.83
N THR A 13 -7.74 -4.45 -4.36
CA THR A 13 -8.49 -5.39 -3.52
C THR A 13 -8.99 -4.66 -2.26
N PRO A 14 -10.06 -5.13 -1.62
CA PRO A 14 -10.53 -4.54 -0.36
C PRO A 14 -9.42 -4.46 0.70
N ALA A 15 -8.50 -5.42 0.70
CA ALA A 15 -7.31 -5.43 1.55
C ALA A 15 -6.34 -4.28 1.22
N ALA A 16 -6.04 -4.05 -0.06
CA ALA A 16 -5.18 -2.94 -0.48
C ALA A 16 -5.79 -1.57 -0.14
N ARG A 17 -7.12 -1.43 -0.23
CA ARG A 17 -7.81 -0.19 0.17
C ARG A 17 -7.70 0.07 1.68
N ARG A 18 -7.80 -0.96 2.52
CA ARG A 18 -7.57 -0.85 3.97
C ARG A 18 -6.13 -0.48 4.28
N ALA A 19 -5.16 -1.12 3.60
CA ALA A 19 -3.75 -0.80 3.74
C ALA A 19 -3.45 0.66 3.39
N LEU A 20 -4.00 1.16 2.27
CA LEU A 20 -3.83 2.56 1.87
C LEU A 20 -4.44 3.54 2.89
N ALA A 21 -5.64 3.25 3.39
CA ALA A 21 -6.30 4.09 4.40
C ALA A 21 -5.54 4.09 5.74
N ALA A 22 -5.03 2.94 6.18
CA ALA A 22 -4.20 2.83 7.38
C ALA A 22 -2.86 3.55 7.20
N ALA A 23 -2.19 3.34 6.06
CA ALA A 23 -0.96 4.02 5.70
C ALA A 23 -1.12 5.54 5.72
N GLY A 24 -2.19 6.07 5.10
CA GLY A 24 -2.47 7.50 5.09
C GLY A 24 -2.59 8.10 6.49
N ARG A 25 -3.34 7.44 7.39
CA ARG A 25 -3.49 7.89 8.79
C ARG A 25 -2.16 7.84 9.54
N LEU A 26 -1.45 6.72 9.44
CA LEU A 26 -0.19 6.52 10.13
C LEU A 26 0.87 7.52 9.65
N PHE A 27 0.99 7.74 8.34
CA PHE A 27 1.92 8.72 7.78
C PHE A 27 1.59 10.15 8.20
N TYR A 28 0.30 10.48 8.29
CA TYR A 28 -0.13 11.81 8.71
C TYR A 28 0.14 12.04 10.20
N ASP A 29 -0.08 11.03 11.04
CA ASP A 29 -0.01 11.14 12.50
C ASP A 29 1.42 10.94 13.05
N ARG A 30 2.19 10.02 12.46
CA ARG A 30 3.53 9.62 12.94
C ARG A 30 4.68 10.05 12.03
N GLY A 31 4.38 10.51 10.81
CA GLY A 31 5.38 10.83 9.80
C GLY A 31 5.90 9.61 9.04
N ILE A 32 6.37 9.84 7.81
CA ILE A 32 6.77 8.79 6.86
C ILE A 32 7.93 7.92 7.38
N HIS A 33 8.86 8.51 8.15
CA HIS A 33 10.04 7.79 8.66
C HIS A 33 9.72 6.81 9.80
N ALA A 34 8.66 7.05 10.57
CA ALA A 34 8.30 6.22 11.71
C ALA A 34 7.37 5.04 11.33
N VAL A 35 6.80 5.08 10.13
CA VAL A 35 5.77 4.12 9.69
C VAL A 35 6.36 3.14 8.70
N GLY A 36 6.64 1.93 9.18
CA GLY A 36 7.05 0.82 8.34
C GLY A 36 5.88 0.06 7.73
N VAL A 37 6.17 -0.75 6.70
CA VAL A 37 5.22 -1.69 6.07
C VAL A 37 4.58 -2.62 7.10
N ASP A 38 5.32 -3.00 8.14
CA ASP A 38 4.84 -3.86 9.21
C ASP A 38 3.72 -3.23 10.05
N LEU A 39 3.85 -1.93 10.33
CA LEU A 39 2.86 -1.19 11.09
C LEU A 39 1.59 -1.00 10.27
N ILE A 40 1.73 -0.71 8.97
CA ILE A 40 0.60 -0.60 8.04
C ILE A 40 -0.10 -1.95 7.91
N ALA A 41 0.65 -3.05 7.82
CA ALA A 41 0.11 -4.40 7.74
C ALA A 41 -0.69 -4.77 8.99
N ALA A 42 -0.14 -4.50 10.17
CA ALA A 42 -0.79 -4.72 11.45
C ALA A 42 -2.10 -3.91 11.57
N GLU A 43 -2.05 -2.62 11.23
CA GLU A 43 -3.20 -1.71 11.35
C GLU A 43 -4.30 -2.03 10.33
N ALA A 44 -3.93 -2.40 9.10
CA ALA A 44 -4.89 -2.73 8.05
C ALA A 44 -5.45 -4.17 8.13
N GLY A 45 -4.94 -4.98 9.07
CA GLY A 45 -5.31 -6.39 9.23
C GLY A 45 -4.94 -7.21 7.99
N VAL A 46 -3.80 -6.93 7.36
CA VAL A 46 -3.29 -7.63 6.19
C VAL A 46 -1.93 -8.22 6.50
N THR A 47 -1.58 -9.35 5.88
CA THR A 47 -0.25 -9.94 6.08
C THR A 47 0.80 -9.16 5.29
N LYS A 48 2.07 -9.17 5.76
CA LYS A 48 3.20 -8.59 5.01
C LYS A 48 3.27 -9.11 3.57
N LYS A 49 2.99 -10.42 3.38
CA LYS A 49 2.96 -11.06 2.07
C LYS A 49 1.89 -10.46 1.16
N THR A 50 0.69 -10.21 1.66
CA THR A 50 -0.38 -9.52 0.91
C THR A 50 0.01 -8.09 0.54
N LEU A 51 0.77 -7.43 1.40
CA LEU A 51 1.25 -6.06 1.17
C LEU A 51 2.34 -6.03 0.09
N TYR A 52 3.33 -6.92 0.17
CA TYR A 52 4.37 -7.07 -0.85
C TYR A 52 3.82 -7.50 -2.22
N ASP A 53 2.83 -8.40 -2.26
CA ASP A 53 2.14 -8.83 -3.48
C ASP A 53 1.41 -7.66 -4.19
N ARG A 54 0.97 -6.64 -3.44
CA ARG A 54 0.15 -5.53 -3.96
C ARG A 54 0.89 -4.22 -4.16
N PHE A 55 1.88 -3.92 -3.32
CA PHE A 55 2.63 -2.66 -3.35
C PHE A 55 4.05 -2.83 -3.89
N GLY A 56 4.43 -4.06 -4.27
CA GLY A 56 5.77 -4.38 -4.77
C GLY A 56 6.72 -4.71 -3.64
N SER A 57 7.48 -5.80 -3.81
CA SER A 57 8.63 -6.10 -2.96
C SER A 57 9.64 -4.97 -3.05
N LYS A 58 10.24 -4.61 -1.92
CA LYS A 58 11.42 -3.75 -1.89
C LYS A 58 12.63 -4.61 -2.25
N GLU A 59 12.80 -4.87 -3.54
CA GLU A 59 14.14 -4.97 -4.14
C GLU A 59 14.53 -3.57 -4.63
#